data_AF-A0A9P6HY14-F1
#
_entry.id   AF-A0A9P6HY14-F1
#
_cell.length_a   1.000
_cell.length_b   1.000
_cell.length_c   1.000
_cell.angle_alpha   90.00
_cell.angle_beta   90.00
_cell.angle_gamma   90.00
#
_symmetry.space_group_name_H-M   'P 1'
#
loop_
_entity.id
_entity.type
_entity.pdbx_description
1 polymer ?
#
loop_
_entity_poly.entity_id
_entity_poly.type
_entity_poly.pdbx_seq_one_letter_code
_entity_poly.pdbx_strand_id
1 'polypeptide(L)'
;MPDLSDKYGPEVQKVSASTHIDDIIYLLKRDGGVFVQGLVPVADVDQAFEECRERLESDVEWNGSFFPKETQRAPALLALSPTYARTQMMNPTYQKVCEHFLTTKSWFWWGNERKQSVSKPYVHSCAAMRIGPGGKAQPLHRDDYISHNIHEEIEEWDDERDKNRETAVGLFVAGSKVTKENGGTQFIPRSHLWGTHRDLPPRVDQCIYAEMEKGDAFIMLASAYHAGGHNTTTDERRLMFATFSIRGYLRQEENQFLSVPLDIAKTYDRPIQEYMGYAISDPASTSKNETELAKAKNLAYVPGGDEYERMISGMLYNAFCPELSLARFQARAWMHKFNTYFPEGPDATAEGLEQSRFRMLRDRLGHVGDGSFIEPPFRIDYGFNISVGDKFYANYNLTILDCAIVTIGDRVMMGPNVSIFAATHEVEVESRRANIEFAKPVHIGHDCWIGGNVVILPGVAIGQGCTIAAGSIVTKDVPAWSVAMGSPARVVKKVTRLD
;
A
#
# COMPACT_ATOMS: atom_id res chain seq x y z
N MET A 1 -15.45 8.39 1.48
CA MET A 1 -15.43 9.10 0.18
C MET A 1 -16.47 10.21 0.23
N PRO A 2 -16.30 11.33 -0.50
CA PRO A 2 -17.38 12.30 -0.67
C PRO A 2 -18.62 11.60 -1.26
N ASP A 3 -19.81 12.10 -0.95
CA ASP A 3 -21.05 11.60 -1.53
C ASP A 3 -21.07 11.98 -3.03
N LEU A 4 -20.93 10.97 -3.89
CA LEU A 4 -20.90 11.10 -5.35
C LEU A 4 -22.22 10.68 -5.99
N SER A 5 -23.25 10.35 -5.20
CA SER A 5 -24.53 9.80 -5.68
C SER A 5 -25.25 10.72 -6.67
N ASP A 6 -25.19 12.03 -6.43
CA ASP A 6 -25.85 13.05 -7.28
C ASP A 6 -25.02 13.48 -8.50
N LYS A 7 -23.75 13.06 -8.60
CA LYS A 7 -22.83 13.53 -9.67
C LYS A 7 -23.04 12.82 -11.00
N TYR A 8 -23.48 11.55 -10.97
CA TYR A 8 -23.55 10.69 -12.14
C TYR A 8 -24.94 10.08 -12.32
N GLY A 9 -25.42 10.01 -13.57
CA GLY A 9 -26.67 9.34 -13.92
C GLY A 9 -26.66 7.84 -13.59
N PRO A 10 -27.83 7.16 -13.60
CA PRO A 10 -27.96 5.75 -13.23
C PRO A 10 -27.33 4.77 -14.24
N GLU A 11 -27.00 5.22 -15.45
CA GLU A 11 -26.34 4.43 -16.48
C GLU A 11 -24.84 4.22 -16.22
N VAL A 12 -24.26 3.20 -16.87
CA VAL A 12 -22.80 3.01 -16.88
C VAL A 12 -22.16 4.20 -17.60
N GLN A 13 -21.23 4.86 -16.91
CA GLN A 13 -20.69 6.14 -17.38
C GLN A 13 -19.54 5.97 -18.38
N LYS A 14 -19.44 6.95 -19.29
CA LYS A 14 -18.25 7.22 -20.10
C LYS A 14 -17.54 8.45 -19.54
N VAL A 15 -16.33 8.28 -19.03
CA VAL A 15 -15.57 9.34 -18.36
C VAL A 15 -14.27 9.62 -19.12
N SER A 16 -13.65 10.78 -18.92
CA SER A 16 -12.36 11.11 -19.54
C SER A 16 -11.20 10.46 -18.78
N ALA A 17 -10.06 10.20 -19.45
CA ALA A 17 -8.82 9.75 -18.82
C ALA A 17 -8.30 10.67 -17.69
N SER A 18 -8.73 11.93 -17.63
CA SER A 18 -8.38 12.88 -16.56
C SER A 18 -9.31 12.82 -15.33
N THR A 19 -10.34 11.96 -15.36
CA THR A 19 -11.30 11.82 -14.25
C THR A 19 -10.59 11.36 -12.98
N HIS A 20 -11.02 11.90 -11.83
CA HIS A 20 -10.40 11.56 -10.55
C HIS A 20 -10.60 10.08 -10.22
N ILE A 21 -9.59 9.46 -9.59
CA ILE A 21 -9.60 8.02 -9.33
C ILE A 21 -10.77 7.59 -8.43
N ASP A 22 -11.13 8.42 -7.45
CA ASP A 22 -12.25 8.13 -6.54
C ASP A 22 -13.60 8.04 -7.29
N ASP A 23 -13.79 8.81 -8.35
CA ASP A 23 -14.98 8.73 -9.20
C ASP A 23 -15.02 7.40 -9.95
N ILE A 24 -13.88 6.97 -10.50
CA ILE A 24 -13.75 5.69 -11.22
C ILE A 24 -14.01 4.52 -10.27
N ILE A 25 -13.43 4.55 -9.06
CA ILE A 25 -13.66 3.53 -8.03
C ILE A 25 -15.13 3.50 -7.61
N TYR A 26 -15.75 4.66 -7.40
CA TYR A 26 -17.18 4.77 -7.08
C TYR A 26 -18.05 4.13 -8.18
N LEU A 27 -17.81 4.46 -9.45
CA LEU A 27 -18.55 3.90 -10.58
C LEU A 27 -18.36 2.39 -10.71
N LEU A 28 -17.15 1.87 -10.48
CA LEU A 28 -16.90 0.42 -10.48
C LEU A 28 -17.67 -0.28 -9.35
N LYS A 29 -17.70 0.28 -8.14
CA LYS A 29 -18.49 -0.27 -7.02
C LYS A 29 -19.99 -0.24 -7.30
N ARG A 30 -20.48 0.82 -7.94
CA ARG A 30 -21.89 1.00 -8.26
C ARG A 30 -22.35 0.10 -9.40
N ASP A 31 -21.57 0.04 -10.49
CA ASP A 31 -22.01 -0.46 -11.79
C ASP A 31 -21.25 -1.72 -12.26
N GLY A 32 -20.11 -2.03 -11.66
CA GLY A 32 -19.26 -3.17 -12.01
C GLY A 32 -18.34 -2.92 -13.21
N GLY A 33 -18.50 -1.78 -13.89
CA GLY A 33 -17.71 -1.41 -15.06
C GLY A 33 -17.80 0.09 -15.35
N VAL A 34 -16.80 0.62 -16.04
CA VAL A 34 -16.74 2.04 -16.46
C VAL A 34 -15.93 2.19 -17.75
N PHE A 35 -16.38 3.07 -18.65
CA PHE A 35 -15.66 3.40 -19.87
C PHE A 35 -14.80 4.63 -19.65
N VAL A 36 -13.53 4.58 -20.08
CA VAL A 36 -12.57 5.68 -19.96
C VAL A 36 -12.06 6.08 -21.34
N GLN A 37 -12.43 7.27 -21.78
CA GLN A 37 -12.13 7.80 -23.09
C GLN A 37 -10.68 8.27 -23.18
N GLY A 38 -10.00 7.85 -24.25
CA GLY A 38 -8.60 8.19 -24.51
C GLY A 38 -7.65 7.77 -23.40
N LEU A 39 -7.91 6.62 -22.75
CA LEU A 39 -7.07 6.13 -21.65
C LEU A 39 -5.64 5.83 -22.13
N VAL A 40 -5.51 5.35 -23.36
CA VAL A 40 -4.23 5.03 -24.00
C VAL A 40 -4.11 5.86 -25.28
N PRO A 41 -2.98 6.57 -25.51
CA PRO A 41 -2.75 7.28 -26.75
C PRO A 41 -2.83 6.34 -27.97
N VAL A 42 -3.51 6.78 -29.02
CA VAL A 42 -3.69 6.00 -30.26
C VAL A 42 -2.36 5.53 -30.85
N ALA A 43 -1.31 6.36 -30.79
CA ALA A 43 0.02 6.00 -31.28
C ALA A 43 0.62 4.80 -30.51
N ASP A 44 0.40 4.71 -29.20
CA ASP A 44 0.88 3.60 -28.38
C ASP A 44 0.07 2.32 -28.64
N VAL A 45 -1.23 2.46 -28.92
CA VAL A 45 -2.09 1.34 -29.34
C VAL A 45 -1.63 0.77 -30.69
N ASP A 46 -1.34 1.65 -31.66
CA ASP A 46 -0.86 1.24 -32.98
C ASP A 46 0.52 0.58 -32.88
N GLN A 47 1.44 1.15 -32.10
CA GLN A 47 2.75 0.57 -31.88
C GLN A 47 2.68 -0.80 -31.18
N ALA A 48 1.82 -0.94 -30.16
CA ALA A 48 1.59 -2.23 -29.50
C ALA A 48 1.02 -3.29 -30.46
N PHE A 49 0.14 -2.87 -31.38
CA PHE A 49 -0.36 -3.76 -32.43
C PHE A 49 0.74 -4.19 -33.38
N GLU A 50 1.61 -3.29 -33.85
CA GLU A 50 2.75 -3.66 -34.72
C GLU A 50 3.64 -4.71 -34.06
N GLU A 51 3.96 -4.51 -32.77
CA GLU A 51 4.83 -5.40 -31.99
C GLU A 51 4.25 -6.81 -31.83
N CYS A 52 2.92 -6.96 -31.73
CA CYS A 52 2.28 -8.27 -31.61
C CYS A 52 1.65 -8.81 -32.92
N ARG A 53 1.73 -8.06 -34.03
CA ARG A 53 1.01 -8.36 -35.28
C ARG A 53 1.37 -9.73 -35.83
N GLU A 54 2.67 -10.04 -35.92
CA GLU A 54 3.14 -11.31 -36.46
C GLU A 54 2.54 -12.49 -35.68
N ARG A 55 2.43 -12.36 -34.36
CA ARG A 55 1.81 -13.38 -33.51
C ARG A 55 0.30 -13.52 -33.78
N LEU A 56 -0.41 -12.42 -33.96
CA LEU A 56 -1.84 -12.44 -34.32
C LEU A 56 -2.08 -13.08 -35.69
N GLU A 57 -1.23 -12.79 -36.67
CA GLU A 57 -1.37 -13.28 -38.04
C GLU A 57 -0.99 -14.75 -38.19
N SER A 58 -0.08 -15.23 -37.35
CA SER A 58 0.31 -16.64 -37.26
C SER A 58 -0.55 -17.47 -36.30
N ASP A 59 -1.58 -16.89 -35.67
CA ASP A 59 -2.49 -17.66 -34.82
C ASP A 59 -3.23 -18.72 -35.64
N VAL A 60 -3.46 -19.87 -35.02
CA VAL A 60 -4.13 -21.01 -35.63
C VAL A 60 -5.56 -21.10 -35.12
N GLU A 61 -6.45 -21.56 -35.99
CA GLU A 61 -7.86 -21.78 -35.65
C GLU A 61 -7.98 -22.64 -34.39
N TRP A 62 -8.79 -22.18 -33.43
CA TRP A 62 -9.00 -22.88 -32.19
C TRP A 62 -10.23 -23.76 -32.23
N ASN A 63 -10.02 -25.05 -32.05
CA ASN A 63 -11.07 -26.05 -32.06
C ASN A 63 -11.69 -26.26 -30.66
N GLY A 64 -11.90 -25.18 -29.90
CA GLY A 64 -12.50 -25.18 -28.56
C GLY A 64 -13.89 -24.56 -28.50
N SER A 65 -14.47 -24.47 -27.30
CA SER A 65 -15.89 -24.08 -27.11
C SER A 65 -16.14 -22.61 -26.74
N PHE A 66 -15.11 -21.86 -26.33
CA PHE A 66 -15.18 -20.51 -25.77
C PHE A 66 -14.98 -19.36 -26.78
N PHE A 67 -13.84 -19.27 -27.46
CA PHE A 67 -13.59 -18.36 -28.58
C PHE A 67 -14.15 -18.87 -29.93
N PRO A 68 -14.76 -18.01 -30.75
CA PRO A 68 -15.09 -18.32 -32.14
C PRO A 68 -13.83 -18.60 -32.97
N LYS A 69 -13.95 -19.49 -33.97
CA LYS A 69 -12.87 -19.83 -34.90
C LYS A 69 -12.34 -18.62 -35.69
N GLU A 70 -13.16 -17.60 -35.86
CA GLU A 70 -12.82 -16.34 -36.53
C GLU A 70 -11.97 -15.39 -35.65
N THR A 71 -11.69 -15.77 -34.40
CA THR A 71 -10.90 -14.96 -33.46
C THR A 71 -9.43 -15.32 -33.52
N GLN A 72 -8.59 -14.35 -33.89
CA GLN A 72 -7.15 -14.45 -33.77
C GLN A 72 -6.69 -13.93 -32.41
N ARG A 73 -5.68 -14.58 -31.80
CA ARG A 73 -5.16 -14.23 -30.48
C ARG A 73 -3.64 -14.13 -30.48
N ALA A 74 -3.12 -13.16 -29.75
CA ALA A 74 -1.73 -13.09 -29.34
C ALA A 74 -1.67 -13.03 -27.81
N PRO A 75 -1.54 -14.18 -27.12
CA PRO A 75 -1.29 -14.21 -25.68
C PRO A 75 0.14 -13.78 -25.37
N ALA A 76 0.47 -13.69 -24.08
CA ALA A 76 1.82 -13.36 -23.59
C ALA A 76 2.31 -12.00 -24.11
N LEU A 77 1.46 -10.98 -24.08
CA LEU A 77 1.78 -9.65 -24.62
C LEU A 77 3.03 -9.04 -23.97
N LEU A 78 3.37 -9.39 -22.73
CA LEU A 78 4.60 -8.93 -22.08
C LEU A 78 5.88 -9.47 -22.76
N ALA A 79 5.79 -10.59 -23.47
CA ALA A 79 6.89 -11.12 -24.28
C ALA A 79 6.97 -10.47 -25.67
N LEU A 80 5.86 -9.88 -26.14
CA LEU A 80 5.70 -9.42 -27.52
C LEU A 80 5.81 -7.90 -27.65
N SER A 81 5.21 -7.16 -26.72
CA SER A 81 5.03 -5.72 -26.83
C SER A 81 5.48 -4.99 -25.56
N PRO A 82 6.70 -4.43 -25.55
CA PRO A 82 7.14 -3.57 -24.46
C PRO A 82 6.38 -2.23 -24.41
N THR A 83 5.74 -1.83 -25.53
CA THR A 83 4.84 -0.67 -25.54
C THR A 83 3.57 -0.97 -24.74
N TYR A 84 2.90 -2.10 -25.01
CA TYR A 84 1.72 -2.55 -24.25
C TYR A 84 2.00 -2.64 -22.74
N ALA A 85 3.13 -3.24 -22.36
CA ALA A 85 3.50 -3.39 -20.96
C ALA A 85 3.57 -2.03 -20.24
N ARG A 86 4.13 -1.00 -20.89
CA ARG A 86 4.30 0.34 -20.30
C ARG A 86 3.02 1.19 -20.32
N THR A 87 2.22 1.10 -21.39
CA THR A 87 1.15 2.07 -21.64
C THR A 87 -0.24 1.55 -21.25
N GLN A 88 -0.43 0.23 -21.26
CA GLN A 88 -1.73 -0.39 -20.97
C GLN A 88 -1.70 -1.13 -19.63
N MET A 89 -0.80 -2.11 -19.47
CA MET A 89 -0.69 -2.86 -18.22
C MET A 89 -0.31 -1.96 -17.06
N MET A 90 0.71 -1.12 -17.23
CA MET A 90 1.15 -0.15 -16.22
C MET A 90 0.42 1.20 -16.28
N ASN A 91 -0.73 1.29 -16.95
CA ASN A 91 -1.50 2.53 -17.01
C ASN A 91 -1.83 3.03 -15.59
N PRO A 92 -1.51 4.30 -15.22
CA PRO A 92 -1.64 4.78 -13.84
C PRO A 92 -3.05 4.67 -13.26
N THR A 93 -4.09 4.88 -14.08
CA THR A 93 -5.48 4.77 -13.64
C THR A 93 -5.83 3.32 -13.35
N TYR A 94 -5.46 2.41 -14.26
CA TYR A 94 -5.71 0.98 -14.08
C TYR A 94 -4.94 0.40 -12.88
N GLN A 95 -3.68 0.79 -12.70
CA GLN A 95 -2.86 0.37 -11.55
C GLN A 95 -3.52 0.78 -10.23
N LYS A 96 -4.00 2.03 -10.10
CA LYS A 96 -4.70 2.48 -8.89
C LYS A 96 -6.02 1.73 -8.64
N VAL A 97 -6.77 1.42 -9.70
CA VAL A 97 -7.97 0.58 -9.59
C VAL A 97 -7.59 -0.82 -9.06
N CYS A 98 -6.57 -1.46 -9.63
CA CYS A 98 -6.10 -2.77 -9.19
C CYS A 98 -5.63 -2.72 -7.73
N GLU A 99 -4.86 -1.71 -7.35
CA GLU A 99 -4.40 -1.53 -5.97
C GLU A 99 -5.57 -1.41 -4.99
N HIS A 100 -6.63 -0.67 -5.35
CA HIS A 100 -7.84 -0.53 -4.52
C HIS A 100 -8.58 -1.85 -4.32
N PHE A 101 -8.89 -2.57 -5.39
CA PHE A 101 -9.75 -3.75 -5.32
C PHE A 101 -9.00 -5.04 -4.94
N LEU A 102 -7.70 -5.15 -5.25
CA LEU A 102 -6.97 -6.42 -5.21
C LEU A 102 -5.85 -6.47 -4.16
N THR A 103 -5.43 -5.33 -3.60
CA THR A 103 -4.43 -5.35 -2.52
C THR A 103 -5.02 -5.97 -1.28
N THR A 104 -4.39 -7.04 -0.79
CA THR A 104 -4.86 -7.78 0.37
C THR A 104 -3.95 -7.53 1.55
N LYS A 105 -4.53 -7.18 2.70
CA LYS A 105 -3.80 -6.99 3.96
C LYS A 105 -4.27 -8.04 4.96
N SER A 106 -3.35 -8.84 5.46
CA SER A 106 -3.64 -9.85 6.49
C SER A 106 -2.76 -9.63 7.71
N TRP A 107 -3.27 -9.98 8.90
CA TRP A 107 -2.51 -9.93 10.13
C TRP A 107 -2.16 -11.34 10.58
N PHE A 108 -0.91 -11.55 10.94
CA PHE A 108 -0.44 -12.83 11.43
C PHE A 108 0.49 -12.64 12.62
N TRP A 109 0.55 -13.69 13.46
CA TRP A 109 1.51 -13.78 14.54
C TRP A 109 2.81 -14.35 13.99
N TRP A 110 3.91 -13.60 14.15
CA TRP A 110 5.27 -14.10 13.90
C TRP A 110 5.97 -14.21 15.26
N GLY A 111 5.94 -15.42 15.83
CA GLY A 111 6.32 -15.63 17.22
C GLY A 111 5.35 -14.91 18.15
N ASN A 112 5.80 -13.84 18.81
CA ASN A 112 4.93 -13.01 19.67
C ASN A 112 4.75 -11.60 19.11
N GLU A 113 5.19 -11.35 17.87
CA GLU A 113 4.95 -10.09 17.18
C GLU A 113 3.71 -10.23 16.30
N ARG A 114 2.80 -9.26 16.37
CA ARG A 114 1.72 -9.15 15.41
C ARG A 114 2.22 -8.35 14.21
N LYS A 115 2.22 -8.95 13.03
CA LYS A 115 2.68 -8.33 11.78
C LYS A 115 1.57 -8.26 10.75
N GLN A 116 1.64 -7.23 9.92
CA GLN A 116 0.79 -7.12 8.75
C GLN A 116 1.56 -7.65 7.55
N SER A 117 0.94 -8.54 6.78
CA SER A 117 1.39 -8.93 5.44
C SER A 117 0.55 -8.17 4.43
N VAL A 118 1.21 -7.60 3.43
CA VAL A 118 0.56 -6.94 2.29
C VAL A 118 0.87 -7.71 1.02
N SER A 119 -0.18 -8.17 0.34
CA SER A 119 -0.10 -8.84 -0.96
C SER A 119 -0.67 -7.90 -2.02
N LYS A 120 0.22 -7.32 -2.82
CA LYS A 120 -0.14 -6.44 -3.95
C LYS A 120 -0.60 -7.28 -5.16
N PRO A 121 -1.45 -6.74 -6.05
CA PRO A 121 -1.82 -7.43 -7.27
C PRO A 121 -0.64 -7.57 -8.24
N TYR A 122 -0.80 -8.48 -9.18
CA TYR A 122 0.06 -8.61 -10.36
C TYR A 122 -0.77 -8.98 -11.59
N VAL A 123 -0.16 -8.92 -12.77
CA VAL A 123 -0.80 -9.31 -14.03
C VAL A 123 -1.21 -10.78 -13.96
N HIS A 124 -2.41 -11.07 -14.44
CA HIS A 124 -3.02 -12.40 -14.37
C HIS A 124 -2.97 -13.10 -15.73
N SER A 125 -3.42 -12.38 -16.75
CA SER A 125 -3.40 -12.80 -18.15
C SER A 125 -3.43 -11.55 -19.04
N CYS A 126 -2.84 -11.66 -20.22
CA CYS A 126 -2.83 -10.58 -21.19
C CYS A 126 -2.88 -11.14 -22.63
N ALA A 127 -3.74 -10.57 -23.46
CA ALA A 127 -3.85 -10.99 -24.85
C ALA A 127 -4.37 -9.88 -25.76
N ALA A 128 -3.83 -9.80 -26.97
CA ALA A 128 -4.50 -9.11 -28.06
C ALA A 128 -5.45 -10.10 -28.75
N MET A 129 -6.65 -9.64 -29.06
CA MET A 129 -7.69 -10.43 -29.71
C MET A 129 -8.25 -9.67 -30.89
N ARG A 130 -8.29 -10.31 -32.06
CA ARG A 130 -8.85 -9.75 -33.29
C ARG A 130 -10.02 -10.61 -33.76
N ILE A 131 -11.23 -10.11 -33.56
CA ILE A 131 -12.48 -10.82 -33.86
C ILE A 131 -12.85 -10.55 -35.32
N GLY A 132 -12.87 -11.61 -36.14
CA GLY A 132 -13.24 -11.52 -37.55
C GLY A 132 -14.74 -11.45 -37.84
N PRO A 133 -15.13 -11.07 -39.08
CA PRO A 133 -16.50 -11.11 -39.58
C PRO A 133 -17.18 -12.47 -39.31
N GLY A 134 -18.43 -12.44 -38.85
CA GLY A 134 -19.21 -13.64 -38.54
C GLY A 134 -18.89 -14.31 -37.19
N GLY A 135 -17.90 -13.80 -36.44
CA GLY A 135 -17.53 -14.34 -35.13
C GLY A 135 -18.71 -14.37 -34.15
N LYS A 136 -19.04 -15.53 -33.60
CA LYS A 136 -20.19 -15.72 -32.70
C LYS A 136 -19.98 -15.03 -31.34
N ALA A 137 -21.08 -14.62 -30.70
CA ALA A 137 -21.01 -14.14 -29.33
C ALA A 137 -20.57 -15.26 -28.38
N GLN A 138 -19.82 -14.89 -27.33
CA GLN A 138 -19.51 -15.80 -26.24
C GLN A 138 -20.75 -15.98 -25.34
N PRO A 139 -20.85 -17.09 -24.60
CA PRO A 139 -21.81 -17.22 -23.50
C PRO A 139 -21.54 -16.15 -22.42
N LEU A 140 -22.57 -15.64 -21.76
CA LEU A 140 -22.40 -14.74 -20.62
C LEU A 140 -21.69 -15.46 -19.46
N HIS A 141 -20.63 -14.86 -18.94
CA HIS A 141 -19.79 -15.41 -17.88
C HIS A 141 -19.17 -14.31 -17.01
N ARG A 142 -18.52 -14.72 -15.91
CA ARG A 142 -17.73 -13.88 -15.01
C ARG A 142 -16.29 -14.39 -15.03
N ASP A 143 -15.29 -13.57 -15.28
CA ASP A 143 -13.92 -14.10 -15.40
C ASP A 143 -13.40 -14.71 -14.09
N ASP A 144 -13.95 -14.30 -12.95
CA ASP A 144 -13.53 -14.85 -11.67
C ASP A 144 -13.96 -16.29 -11.37
N TYR A 145 -14.74 -16.94 -12.27
CA TYR A 145 -15.08 -18.36 -12.14
C TYR A 145 -13.82 -19.24 -12.04
N ILE A 146 -12.73 -18.83 -12.70
CA ILE A 146 -11.43 -19.54 -12.70
C ILE A 146 -10.79 -19.58 -11.32
N SER A 147 -11.12 -18.60 -10.46
CA SER A 147 -10.64 -18.53 -9.08
C SER A 147 -11.54 -19.31 -8.12
N HIS A 148 -12.56 -20.00 -8.64
CA HIS A 148 -13.56 -20.73 -7.86
C HIS A 148 -14.26 -19.86 -6.81
N ASN A 149 -14.46 -18.59 -7.13
CA ASN A 149 -15.07 -17.63 -6.22
C ASN A 149 -16.59 -17.86 -6.11
N ILE A 150 -17.13 -17.74 -4.90
CA ILE A 150 -18.57 -17.82 -4.62
C ILE A 150 -19.01 -16.47 -4.09
N HIS A 151 -19.96 -15.84 -4.77
CA HIS A 151 -20.48 -14.54 -4.41
C HIS A 151 -21.76 -14.65 -3.61
N GLU A 152 -21.79 -13.96 -2.48
CA GLU A 152 -23.04 -13.59 -1.83
C GLU A 152 -23.68 -12.41 -2.57
N GLU A 153 -25.01 -12.42 -2.65
CA GLU A 153 -25.77 -11.31 -3.21
C GLU A 153 -25.75 -10.13 -2.25
N ILE A 154 -25.48 -8.93 -2.78
CA ILE A 154 -25.40 -7.69 -2.02
C ILE A 154 -26.22 -6.60 -2.71
N GLU A 155 -26.81 -5.68 -1.95
CA GLU A 155 -27.57 -4.56 -2.52
C GLU A 155 -26.66 -3.41 -2.97
N GLU A 156 -25.65 -3.12 -2.16
CA GLU A 156 -24.62 -2.12 -2.38
C GLU A 156 -23.26 -2.60 -1.89
N TRP A 157 -22.20 -2.04 -2.46
CA TRP A 157 -20.83 -2.33 -2.09
C TRP A 157 -20.47 -1.66 -0.75
N ASP A 158 -19.93 -2.43 0.19
CA ASP A 158 -19.34 -1.95 1.43
C ASP A 158 -17.84 -2.26 1.48
N ASP A 159 -17.01 -1.24 1.71
CA ASP A 159 -15.55 -1.39 1.62
C ASP A 159 -14.95 -2.32 2.69
N GLU A 160 -15.58 -2.50 3.84
CA GLU A 160 -15.04 -3.37 4.89
C GLU A 160 -15.49 -4.81 4.75
N ARG A 161 -16.77 -5.02 4.42
CA ARG A 161 -17.37 -6.33 4.15
C ARG A 161 -16.83 -6.93 2.85
N ASP A 162 -16.77 -6.14 1.78
CA ASP A 162 -16.53 -6.63 0.43
C ASP A 162 -15.08 -6.47 -0.04
N LYS A 163 -14.15 -6.08 0.86
CA LYS A 163 -12.71 -5.91 0.53
C LYS A 163 -12.03 -7.08 -0.15
N ASN A 164 -12.57 -8.29 0.02
CA ASN A 164 -12.07 -9.53 -0.58
C ASN A 164 -12.97 -10.09 -1.69
N ARG A 165 -14.03 -9.38 -2.11
CA ARG A 165 -15.04 -9.85 -3.07
C ARG A 165 -14.44 -10.11 -4.45
N GLU A 166 -13.68 -9.16 -4.98
CA GLU A 166 -13.07 -9.30 -6.32
C GLU A 166 -11.80 -10.10 -6.26
N THR A 167 -11.65 -11.11 -7.11
CA THR A 167 -10.36 -11.81 -7.28
C THR A 167 -9.50 -11.13 -8.34
N ALA A 168 -10.12 -10.50 -9.34
CA ALA A 168 -9.46 -9.87 -10.46
C ALA A 168 -10.19 -8.61 -10.96
N VAL A 169 -9.47 -7.77 -11.70
CA VAL A 169 -10.00 -6.62 -12.45
C VAL A 169 -9.52 -6.77 -13.90
N GLY A 170 -10.42 -6.49 -14.84
CA GLY A 170 -10.14 -6.49 -16.28
C GLY A 170 -10.02 -5.08 -16.85
N LEU A 171 -9.11 -4.92 -17.82
CA LEU A 171 -8.93 -3.74 -18.66
C LEU A 171 -8.98 -4.16 -20.12
N PHE A 172 -9.91 -3.59 -20.86
CA PHE A 172 -10.09 -3.83 -22.28
C PHE A 172 -9.85 -2.54 -23.06
N VAL A 173 -8.70 -2.43 -23.74
CA VAL A 173 -8.35 -1.27 -24.56
C VAL A 173 -8.73 -1.53 -26.01
N ALA A 174 -9.46 -0.58 -26.61
CA ALA A 174 -9.88 -0.63 -28.00
C ALA A 174 -8.68 -0.44 -28.95
N GLY A 175 -8.31 -1.52 -29.66
CA GLY A 175 -7.29 -1.49 -30.72
C GLY A 175 -7.84 -1.00 -32.07
N SER A 176 -9.16 -0.97 -32.21
CA SER A 176 -9.92 -0.42 -33.33
C SER A 176 -11.23 0.15 -32.79
N LYS A 177 -12.00 0.86 -33.63
CA LYS A 177 -13.36 1.25 -33.26
C LYS A 177 -14.19 0.02 -32.89
N VAL A 178 -14.92 0.11 -31.79
CA VAL A 178 -15.80 -0.94 -31.27
C VAL A 178 -17.23 -0.45 -31.38
N THR A 179 -18.06 -1.26 -32.03
CA THR A 179 -19.50 -1.04 -32.18
C THR A 179 -20.25 -2.29 -31.75
N LYS A 180 -21.57 -2.18 -31.57
CA LYS A 180 -22.41 -3.36 -31.34
C LYS A 180 -22.31 -4.34 -32.52
N GLU A 181 -22.30 -3.82 -33.74
CA GLU A 181 -22.33 -4.59 -34.99
C GLU A 181 -21.04 -5.40 -35.19
N ASN A 182 -19.88 -4.86 -34.80
CA ASN A 182 -18.59 -5.53 -34.94
C ASN A 182 -18.17 -6.36 -33.72
N GLY A 183 -19.13 -6.64 -32.82
CA GLY A 183 -18.94 -7.56 -31.70
C GLY A 183 -18.40 -6.90 -30.43
N GLY A 184 -18.80 -5.65 -30.16
CA GLY A 184 -18.54 -4.98 -28.90
C GLY A 184 -18.99 -5.81 -27.69
N THR A 185 -18.21 -5.72 -26.60
CA THR A 185 -18.43 -6.52 -25.39
C THR A 185 -19.83 -6.29 -24.84
N GLN A 186 -20.58 -7.36 -24.63
CA GLN A 186 -21.86 -7.37 -23.93
C GLN A 186 -21.58 -7.32 -22.43
N PHE A 187 -22.20 -6.41 -21.70
CA PHE A 187 -21.98 -6.22 -20.27
C PHE A 187 -23.32 -6.05 -19.56
N ILE A 188 -23.54 -6.75 -18.45
CA ILE A 188 -24.73 -6.53 -17.60
C ILE A 188 -24.34 -5.60 -16.46
N PRO A 189 -24.82 -4.34 -16.45
CA PRO A 189 -24.55 -3.41 -15.37
C PRO A 189 -25.02 -3.95 -14.02
N ARG A 190 -24.26 -3.67 -12.96
CA ARG A 190 -24.54 -4.06 -11.57
C ARG A 190 -24.56 -5.56 -11.29
N SER A 191 -24.20 -6.38 -12.26
CA SER A 191 -24.22 -7.84 -12.11
C SER A 191 -23.07 -8.39 -11.25
N HIS A 192 -22.09 -7.56 -10.89
CA HIS A 192 -21.08 -7.87 -9.86
C HIS A 192 -21.70 -7.99 -8.45
N LEU A 193 -22.86 -7.38 -8.22
CA LEU A 193 -23.58 -7.44 -6.94
C LEU A 193 -24.40 -8.73 -6.78
N TRP A 194 -24.63 -9.45 -7.88
CA TRP A 194 -25.45 -10.66 -7.90
C TRP A 194 -24.76 -11.85 -7.24
N GLY A 195 -25.51 -12.65 -6.49
CA GLY A 195 -25.00 -13.88 -5.87
C GLY A 195 -24.85 -15.05 -6.86
N THR A 196 -23.97 -16.00 -6.53
CA THR A 196 -23.71 -17.19 -7.36
C THR A 196 -24.93 -18.13 -7.45
N HIS A 197 -25.79 -18.15 -6.42
CA HIS A 197 -26.91 -19.09 -6.29
C HIS A 197 -28.26 -18.55 -6.77
N ARG A 198 -28.27 -17.57 -7.67
CA ARG A 198 -29.52 -17.03 -8.24
C ARG A 198 -30.26 -18.09 -9.06
N ASP A 199 -31.58 -18.04 -9.00
CA ASP A 199 -32.46 -19.03 -9.67
C ASP A 199 -32.50 -18.89 -11.20
N LEU A 200 -32.23 -17.69 -11.72
CA LEU A 200 -32.30 -17.40 -13.15
C LEU A 200 -30.91 -17.07 -13.71
N PRO A 201 -30.56 -17.60 -14.91
CA PRO A 201 -29.31 -17.28 -15.56
C PRO A 201 -29.29 -15.82 -16.05
N PRO A 202 -28.09 -15.22 -16.24
CA PRO A 202 -27.95 -13.91 -16.87
C PRO A 202 -28.49 -13.96 -18.30
N ARG A 203 -29.09 -12.86 -18.76
CA ARG A 203 -29.71 -12.80 -20.09
C ARG A 203 -29.15 -11.66 -20.93
N VAL A 204 -29.04 -11.90 -22.24
CA VAL A 204 -28.48 -10.94 -23.21
C VAL A 204 -29.34 -9.67 -23.35
N ASP A 205 -30.66 -9.75 -23.09
CA ASP A 205 -31.55 -8.58 -23.09
C ASP A 205 -31.25 -7.59 -21.96
N GLN A 206 -30.45 -7.99 -20.97
CA GLN A 206 -29.99 -7.14 -19.86
C GLN A 206 -28.64 -6.45 -20.19
N CYS A 207 -28.02 -6.78 -21.32
CA CYS A 207 -26.71 -6.27 -21.67
C CYS A 207 -26.78 -4.88 -22.31
N ILE A 208 -25.84 -4.03 -21.92
CA ILE A 208 -25.35 -2.92 -22.75
C ILE A 208 -24.18 -3.40 -23.60
N TYR A 209 -23.80 -2.62 -24.62
CA TYR A 209 -22.67 -2.93 -25.49
C TYR A 209 -21.57 -1.90 -25.28
N ALA A 210 -20.33 -2.38 -25.19
CA ALA A 210 -19.16 -1.51 -25.21
C ALA A 210 -19.05 -0.87 -26.60
N GLU A 211 -19.20 0.46 -26.65
CA GLU A 211 -18.97 1.27 -27.85
C GLU A 211 -17.86 2.27 -27.55
N MET A 212 -16.74 2.11 -28.24
CA MET A 212 -15.44 2.72 -27.91
C MET A 212 -14.70 3.13 -29.17
N GLU A 213 -14.06 4.30 -29.14
CA GLU A 213 -13.08 4.67 -30.17
C GLU A 213 -11.72 4.03 -29.84
N LYS A 214 -10.82 3.96 -30.83
CA LYS A 214 -9.46 3.43 -30.61
C LYS A 214 -8.77 4.22 -29.48
N GLY A 215 -8.17 3.52 -28.51
CA GLY A 215 -7.51 4.13 -27.35
C GLY A 215 -8.43 4.35 -26.14
N ASP A 216 -9.75 4.26 -26.32
CA ASP A 216 -10.68 4.15 -25.19
C ASP A 216 -10.50 2.79 -24.50
N ALA A 217 -10.91 2.73 -23.23
CA ALA A 217 -10.86 1.51 -22.45
C ALA A 217 -12.15 1.25 -21.70
N PHE A 218 -12.44 -0.03 -21.45
CA PHE A 218 -13.45 -0.48 -20.51
C PHE A 218 -12.75 -1.19 -19.35
N ILE A 219 -12.93 -0.66 -18.13
CA ILE A 219 -12.44 -1.28 -16.90
C ILE A 219 -13.62 -1.99 -16.25
N MET A 220 -13.46 -3.25 -15.84
CA MET A 220 -14.54 -4.02 -15.24
C MET A 220 -14.07 -4.90 -14.08
N LEU A 221 -14.97 -5.16 -13.14
CA LEU A 221 -14.79 -6.11 -12.06
C LEU A 221 -15.03 -7.54 -12.56
N ALA A 222 -14.15 -8.48 -12.24
CA ALA A 222 -14.21 -9.84 -12.78
C ALA A 222 -15.45 -10.63 -12.31
N SER A 223 -16.10 -10.19 -11.22
CA SER A 223 -17.37 -10.73 -10.75
C SER A 223 -18.59 -10.29 -11.58
N ALA A 224 -18.43 -9.39 -12.56
CA ALA A 224 -19.54 -8.93 -13.39
C ALA A 224 -19.76 -9.83 -14.61
N TYR A 225 -21.03 -10.05 -14.97
CA TYR A 225 -21.40 -10.82 -16.14
C TYR A 225 -21.17 -10.03 -17.44
N HIS A 226 -20.48 -10.68 -18.37
CA HIS A 226 -20.19 -10.12 -19.69
C HIS A 226 -19.93 -11.22 -20.73
N ALA A 227 -19.78 -10.82 -21.99
CA ALA A 227 -19.42 -11.70 -23.10
C ALA A 227 -18.83 -10.91 -24.28
N GLY A 228 -17.95 -11.51 -25.07
CA GLY A 228 -17.65 -11.02 -26.41
C GLY A 228 -18.91 -10.99 -27.28
N GLY A 229 -19.16 -9.87 -27.97
CA GLY A 229 -20.33 -9.70 -28.83
C GLY A 229 -20.24 -10.48 -30.14
N HIS A 230 -21.37 -10.62 -30.82
CA HIS A 230 -21.42 -11.21 -32.15
C HIS A 230 -20.95 -10.19 -33.19
N ASN A 231 -19.90 -10.50 -33.96
CA ASN A 231 -19.50 -9.68 -35.10
C ASN A 231 -20.40 -10.02 -36.31
N THR A 232 -21.40 -9.19 -36.52
CA THR A 232 -22.39 -9.27 -37.62
C THR A 232 -21.91 -8.64 -38.93
N THR A 233 -20.77 -7.93 -38.90
CA THR A 233 -20.21 -7.30 -40.10
C THR A 233 -19.66 -8.35 -41.07
N THR A 234 -19.45 -7.95 -42.32
CA THR A 234 -18.89 -8.80 -43.37
C THR A 234 -17.40 -8.55 -43.64
N ASP A 235 -16.87 -7.42 -43.19
CA ASP A 235 -15.58 -6.86 -43.58
C ASP A 235 -14.77 -6.25 -42.43
N GLU A 236 -15.35 -6.07 -41.24
CA GLU A 236 -14.62 -5.49 -40.10
C GLU A 236 -13.97 -6.55 -39.19
N ARG A 237 -12.72 -6.30 -38.83
CA ARG A 237 -12.01 -7.03 -37.77
C ARG A 237 -11.83 -6.12 -36.56
N ARG A 238 -12.40 -6.52 -35.41
CA ARG A 238 -12.30 -5.75 -34.17
C ARG A 238 -11.08 -6.18 -33.36
N LEU A 239 -10.12 -5.28 -33.17
CA LEU A 239 -8.95 -5.48 -32.31
C LEU A 239 -9.20 -4.97 -30.89
N MET A 240 -8.88 -5.80 -29.91
CA MET A 240 -8.91 -5.48 -28.49
C MET A 240 -7.64 -5.96 -27.81
N PHE A 241 -7.13 -5.19 -26.86
CA PHE A 241 -6.13 -5.65 -25.90
C PHE A 241 -6.82 -5.88 -24.56
N ALA A 242 -6.74 -7.10 -24.04
CA ALA A 242 -7.28 -7.47 -22.74
C ALA A 242 -6.16 -7.68 -21.75
N THR A 243 -6.28 -7.06 -20.58
CA THR A 243 -5.38 -7.21 -19.44
C THR A 243 -6.22 -7.60 -18.25
N PHE A 244 -5.86 -8.66 -17.55
CA PHE A 244 -6.40 -8.96 -16.23
C PHE A 244 -5.30 -8.82 -15.20
N SER A 245 -5.67 -8.33 -14.03
CA SER A 245 -4.82 -8.35 -12.84
C SER A 245 -5.55 -9.06 -11.72
N ILE A 246 -4.82 -9.83 -10.92
CA ILE A 246 -5.38 -10.70 -9.88
C ILE A 246 -4.75 -10.36 -8.53
N ARG A 247 -5.43 -10.74 -7.43
CA ARG A 247 -4.84 -10.69 -6.09
C ARG A 247 -3.52 -11.45 -6.02
N GLY A 248 -2.54 -10.89 -5.32
CA GLY A 248 -1.17 -11.41 -5.31
C GLY A 248 -0.98 -12.81 -4.70
N TYR A 249 -1.96 -13.32 -3.94
CA TYR A 249 -1.92 -14.68 -3.39
C TYR A 249 -2.65 -15.72 -4.25
N LEU A 250 -3.30 -15.30 -5.34
CA LEU A 250 -4.00 -16.19 -6.27
C LEU A 250 -3.15 -16.42 -7.52
N ARG A 251 -3.13 -17.67 -7.98
CA ARG A 251 -2.31 -18.07 -9.13
C ARG A 251 -2.72 -17.34 -10.42
N GLN A 252 -1.73 -16.90 -11.20
CA GLN A 252 -1.92 -16.42 -12.57
C GLN A 252 -2.46 -17.53 -13.50
N GLU A 253 -3.39 -17.18 -14.38
CA GLU A 253 -3.85 -18.08 -15.46
C GLU A 253 -2.77 -18.18 -16.54
N GLU A 254 -2.20 -17.03 -16.93
CA GLU A 254 -1.02 -16.98 -17.78
C GLU A 254 0.24 -16.93 -16.90
N ASN A 255 1.04 -18.00 -16.94
CA ASN A 255 2.27 -18.06 -16.17
C ASN A 255 3.36 -17.18 -16.80
N GLN A 256 3.52 -15.97 -16.25
CA GLN A 256 4.45 -14.95 -16.78
C GLN A 256 5.91 -15.40 -16.74
N PHE A 257 6.28 -16.23 -15.77
CA PHE A 257 7.64 -16.76 -15.63
C PHE A 257 8.03 -17.72 -16.77
N LEU A 258 7.04 -18.32 -17.43
CA LEU A 258 7.24 -19.24 -18.55
C LEU A 258 6.90 -18.61 -19.90
N SER A 259 5.94 -17.68 -19.92
CA SER A 259 5.50 -17.02 -21.16
C SER A 259 6.46 -15.91 -21.59
N VAL A 260 7.14 -15.25 -20.65
CA VAL A 260 8.10 -14.18 -20.92
C VAL A 260 9.54 -14.71 -20.80
N PRO A 261 10.30 -14.78 -21.91
CA PRO A 261 11.71 -15.15 -21.87
C PRO A 261 12.50 -14.31 -20.86
N LEU A 262 13.42 -14.95 -20.12
CA LEU A 262 14.15 -14.31 -19.03
C LEU A 262 15.02 -13.12 -19.50
N ASP A 263 15.57 -13.20 -20.72
CA ASP A 263 16.31 -12.11 -21.35
C ASP A 263 15.42 -10.90 -21.62
N ILE A 264 14.16 -11.10 -22.04
CA ILE A 264 13.17 -10.04 -22.19
C ILE A 264 12.77 -9.48 -20.82
N ALA A 265 12.43 -10.35 -19.85
CA ALA A 265 12.02 -9.93 -18.51
C ALA A 265 13.06 -9.01 -17.83
N LYS A 266 14.36 -9.28 -18.05
CA LYS A 266 15.47 -8.47 -17.53
C LYS A 266 15.58 -7.07 -18.16
N THR A 267 14.97 -6.83 -19.32
CA THR A 267 14.95 -5.50 -19.96
C THR A 267 13.90 -4.56 -19.38
N TYR A 268 12.89 -5.10 -18.70
CA TYR A 268 11.88 -4.30 -18.04
C TYR A 268 12.42 -3.61 -16.80
N ASP A 269 11.85 -2.45 -16.49
CA ASP A 269 12.10 -1.75 -15.25
C ASP A 269 11.47 -2.50 -14.07
N ARG A 270 11.95 -2.16 -12.86
CA ARG A 270 11.56 -2.85 -11.64
C ARG A 270 10.03 -2.89 -11.41
N PRO A 271 9.25 -1.81 -11.62
CA PRO A 271 7.80 -1.86 -11.44
C PRO A 271 7.10 -2.88 -12.34
N ILE A 272 7.52 -3.01 -13.61
CA ILE A 272 6.98 -4.02 -14.51
C ILE A 272 7.35 -5.42 -14.04
N GLN A 273 8.63 -5.65 -13.68
CA GLN A 273 9.07 -6.95 -13.15
C GLN A 273 8.29 -7.36 -11.90
N GLU A 274 8.06 -6.42 -11.00
CA GLU A 274 7.25 -6.65 -9.80
C GLU A 274 5.81 -7.03 -10.16
N TYR A 275 5.19 -6.28 -11.07
CA TYR A 275 3.83 -6.54 -11.55
C TYR A 275 3.71 -7.81 -12.42
N MET A 276 4.81 -8.33 -12.98
CA MET A 276 4.87 -9.64 -13.62
C MET A 276 4.79 -10.79 -12.62
N GLY A 277 5.08 -10.54 -11.34
CA GLY A 277 5.15 -11.55 -10.28
C GLY A 277 6.56 -11.78 -9.71
N TYR A 278 7.58 -11.02 -10.12
CA TYR A 278 8.92 -11.11 -9.52
C TYR A 278 9.04 -10.39 -8.17
N ALA A 279 7.96 -9.79 -7.67
CA ALA A 279 7.88 -9.23 -6.33
C ALA A 279 7.64 -10.33 -5.26
N ILE A 280 8.26 -10.17 -4.10
CA ILE A 280 7.91 -10.91 -2.89
C ILE A 280 6.91 -10.10 -2.06
N SER A 281 6.07 -10.76 -1.27
CA SER A 281 5.24 -10.05 -0.28
C SER A 281 6.14 -9.46 0.81
N ASP A 282 6.08 -8.14 0.97
CA ASP A 282 7.00 -7.38 1.81
C ASP A 282 6.70 -7.57 3.32
N PRO A 283 7.71 -7.84 4.17
CA PRO A 283 7.56 -7.82 5.63
C PRO A 283 7.45 -6.42 6.26
N ALA A 284 7.69 -5.34 5.51
CA ALA A 284 7.57 -3.94 5.92
C ALA A 284 6.30 -3.26 5.34
N SER A 285 5.92 -2.11 5.90
CA SER A 285 4.77 -1.36 5.37
C SER A 285 5.12 -0.72 4.03
N THR A 286 4.33 -1.00 2.98
CA THR A 286 4.52 -0.40 1.65
C THR A 286 3.64 0.84 1.43
N SER A 287 2.89 1.28 2.44
CA SER A 287 1.96 2.41 2.35
C SER A 287 2.12 3.35 3.53
N LYS A 288 1.85 4.64 3.31
CA LYS A 288 1.82 5.65 4.36
C LYS A 288 0.82 5.28 5.45
N ASN A 289 1.17 5.54 6.70
CA ASN A 289 0.34 5.28 7.87
C ASN A 289 -0.32 6.58 8.30
N GLU A 290 -1.56 6.81 7.86
CA GLU A 290 -2.31 8.03 8.17
C GLU A 290 -2.46 8.30 9.68
N THR A 291 -2.46 7.25 10.51
CA THR A 291 -2.53 7.42 11.98
C THR A 291 -1.24 8.01 12.53
N GLU A 292 -0.08 7.50 12.11
CA GLU A 292 1.21 8.04 12.55
C GLU A 292 1.48 9.43 11.94
N LEU A 293 1.06 9.66 10.68
CA LEU A 293 1.12 10.98 10.06
C LEU A 293 0.24 12.00 10.81
N ALA A 294 -0.96 11.61 11.23
CA ALA A 294 -1.83 12.47 12.03
C ALA A 294 -1.20 12.82 13.39
N LYS A 295 -0.50 11.87 14.04
CA LYS A 295 0.25 12.14 15.27
C LYS A 295 1.42 13.10 15.01
N ALA A 296 2.21 12.87 13.96
CA ALA A 296 3.34 13.72 13.61
C ALA A 296 2.92 15.17 13.33
N LYS A 297 1.75 15.40 12.73
CA LYS A 297 1.19 16.76 12.51
C LYS A 297 0.99 17.56 13.80
N ASN A 298 0.86 16.90 14.95
CA ASN A 298 0.70 17.55 16.25
C ASN A 298 2.03 17.76 16.97
N LEU A 299 3.16 17.32 16.40
CA LEU A 299 4.49 17.50 16.97
C LEU A 299 5.15 18.77 16.42
N ALA A 300 5.90 19.46 17.28
CA ALA A 300 6.64 20.65 16.89
C ALA A 300 7.86 20.30 16.00
N TYR A 301 8.23 21.21 15.10
CA TYR A 301 9.49 21.18 14.30
C TYR A 301 9.62 20.05 13.26
N VAL A 302 8.51 19.43 12.86
CA VAL A 302 8.49 18.34 11.87
C VAL A 302 8.86 18.85 10.46
N PRO A 303 9.85 18.23 9.76
CA PRO A 303 10.39 18.76 8.50
C PRO A 303 9.51 18.54 7.26
N GLY A 304 8.42 17.77 7.33
CA GLY A 304 7.59 17.43 6.16
C GLY A 304 8.36 16.66 5.07
N GLY A 305 7.73 16.45 3.91
CA GLY A 305 8.36 15.78 2.75
C GLY A 305 8.15 14.27 2.71
N ASP A 306 8.28 13.68 1.51
CA ASP A 306 7.89 12.28 1.27
C ASP A 306 8.73 11.28 2.06
N GLU A 307 10.05 11.45 2.12
CA GLU A 307 10.94 10.55 2.88
C GLU A 307 10.67 10.60 4.38
N TYR A 308 10.33 11.78 4.93
CA TYR A 308 9.88 11.90 6.31
C TYR A 308 8.55 11.17 6.54
N GLU A 309 7.58 11.36 5.63
CA GLU A 309 6.28 10.68 5.74
C GLU A 309 6.43 9.15 5.66
N ARG A 310 7.33 8.65 4.79
CA ARG A 310 7.70 7.23 4.70
C ARG A 310 8.34 6.74 6.00
N MET A 311 9.30 7.50 6.54
CA MET A 311 9.97 7.21 7.81
C MET A 311 8.97 7.04 8.97
N ILE A 312 8.09 8.02 9.17
CA ILE A 312 7.06 7.97 10.23
C ILE A 312 6.07 6.84 10.02
N SER A 313 5.81 6.50 8.76
CA SER A 313 4.89 5.41 8.40
C SER A 313 5.49 4.02 8.60
N GLY A 314 6.77 3.91 8.99
CA GLY A 314 7.49 2.64 9.06
C GLY A 314 7.72 2.00 7.70
N MET A 315 7.67 2.80 6.63
CA MET A 315 8.07 2.39 5.29
C MET A 315 9.59 2.45 5.17
N LEU A 316 10.13 1.78 4.15
CA LEU A 316 11.52 1.98 3.74
C LEU A 316 11.71 3.42 3.25
N TYR A 317 12.71 4.12 3.78
CA TYR A 317 13.05 5.50 3.42
C TYR A 317 14.56 5.68 3.28
N ASN A 318 14.98 6.69 2.51
CA ASN A 318 16.36 7.10 2.38
C ASN A 318 16.73 8.00 3.56
N ALA A 319 17.45 7.44 4.53
CA ALA A 319 17.85 8.15 5.73
C ALA A 319 18.74 9.36 5.44
N PHE A 320 19.43 9.42 4.30
CA PHE A 320 20.38 10.47 3.95
C PHE A 320 19.82 11.52 3.01
N CYS A 321 18.51 11.52 2.75
CA CYS A 321 17.89 12.62 2.01
C CYS A 321 18.23 13.99 2.66
N PRO A 322 18.30 15.08 1.87
CA PRO A 322 18.77 16.37 2.35
C PRO A 322 18.02 16.89 3.58
N GLU A 323 16.70 16.71 3.64
CA GLU A 323 15.88 17.19 4.77
C GLU A 323 16.26 16.47 6.07
N LEU A 324 16.32 15.14 6.06
CA LEU A 324 16.65 14.34 7.24
C LEU A 324 18.12 14.52 7.66
N SER A 325 19.03 14.65 6.70
CA SER A 325 20.44 14.93 7.00
C SER A 325 20.64 16.29 7.69
N LEU A 326 19.96 17.34 7.20
CA LEU A 326 19.98 18.66 7.84
C LEU A 326 19.36 18.60 9.23
N ALA A 327 18.22 17.91 9.38
CA ALA A 327 17.55 17.76 10.65
C ALA A 327 18.42 17.09 11.72
N ARG A 328 19.15 16.02 11.37
CA ARG A 328 20.13 15.37 12.28
C ARG A 328 21.31 16.28 12.61
N PHE A 329 21.79 17.05 11.64
CA PHE A 329 22.85 18.03 11.92
C PHE A 329 22.41 19.08 12.95
N GLN A 330 21.19 19.61 12.81
CA GLN A 330 20.60 20.54 13.79
C GLN A 330 20.43 19.88 15.16
N ALA A 331 19.99 18.62 15.21
CA ALA A 331 19.90 17.87 16.46
C ALA A 331 21.25 17.77 17.17
N ARG A 332 22.33 17.48 16.42
CA ARG A 332 23.69 17.40 16.97
C ARG A 332 24.19 18.72 17.53
N ALA A 333 23.93 19.83 16.83
CA ALA A 333 24.25 21.16 17.33
C ALA A 333 23.47 21.49 18.61
N TRP A 334 22.17 21.19 18.63
CA TRP A 334 21.33 21.37 19.82
C TRP A 334 21.79 20.49 20.99
N MET A 335 22.11 19.21 20.75
CA MET A 335 22.60 18.29 21.77
C MET A 335 23.90 18.78 22.40
N HIS A 336 24.82 19.32 21.59
CA HIS A 336 26.04 19.90 22.11
C HIS A 336 25.73 21.02 23.09
N LYS A 337 24.85 21.96 22.70
CA LYS A 337 24.41 23.07 23.56
C LYS A 337 23.73 22.56 24.84
N PHE A 338 22.77 21.64 24.73
CA PHE A 338 22.03 21.10 25.87
C PHE A 338 22.96 20.40 26.87
N ASN A 339 23.88 19.58 26.36
CA ASN A 339 24.77 18.76 27.18
C ASN A 339 25.88 19.54 27.87
N THR A 340 26.22 20.74 27.38
CA THR A 340 27.25 21.60 27.98
C THR A 340 26.68 22.83 28.69
N TYR A 341 25.36 23.07 28.61
CA TYR A 341 24.74 24.23 29.22
C TYR A 341 24.78 24.17 30.75
N PHE A 342 25.34 25.24 31.33
CA PHE A 342 25.36 25.52 32.76
C PHE A 342 25.18 27.04 32.96
N PRO A 343 24.31 27.51 33.87
CA PRO A 343 24.18 28.93 34.14
C PRO A 343 25.42 29.44 34.87
N GLU A 344 25.97 30.55 34.40
CA GLU A 344 27.11 31.24 35.01
C GLU A 344 26.68 32.57 35.62
N GLY A 345 27.40 33.03 36.66
CA GLY A 345 27.18 34.32 37.30
C GLY A 345 26.58 34.26 38.71
N PRO A 346 26.45 35.41 39.38
CA PRO A 346 26.04 35.49 40.79
C PRO A 346 24.59 35.06 41.06
N ASP A 347 23.72 35.10 40.03
CA ASP A 347 22.30 34.75 40.12
C ASP A 347 22.01 33.30 39.68
N ALA A 348 23.05 32.49 39.44
CA ALA A 348 22.89 31.10 39.03
C ALA A 348 22.30 30.25 40.17
N THR A 349 21.14 29.63 39.93
CA THR A 349 20.46 28.74 40.87
C THR A 349 20.16 27.39 40.22
N ALA A 350 19.98 26.35 41.05
CA ALA A 350 19.54 25.04 40.58
C ALA A 350 18.19 25.12 39.85
N GLU A 351 17.24 25.90 40.38
CA GLU A 351 15.94 26.14 39.75
C GLU A 351 16.07 26.85 38.40
N GLY A 352 16.95 27.85 38.28
CA GLY A 352 17.23 28.54 37.02
C GLY A 352 17.85 27.64 35.96
N LEU A 353 18.70 26.68 36.38
CA LEU A 353 19.23 25.63 35.50
C LEU A 353 18.10 24.73 34.97
N GLU A 354 17.23 24.25 35.87
CA GLU A 354 16.09 23.39 35.51
C GLU A 354 15.15 24.09 34.54
N GLN A 355 14.75 25.32 34.81
CA GLN A 355 13.88 26.11 33.93
C GLN A 355 14.51 26.36 32.56
N SER A 356 15.82 26.59 32.50
CA SER A 356 16.53 26.83 31.24
C SER A 356 16.65 25.55 30.41
N ARG A 357 16.99 24.42 31.03
CA ARG A 357 17.00 23.12 30.34
C ARG A 357 15.62 22.69 29.89
N PHE A 358 14.59 22.94 30.69
CA PHE A 358 13.21 22.67 30.32
C PHE A 358 12.78 23.44 29.06
N ARG A 359 13.12 24.73 28.98
CA ARG A 359 12.91 25.54 27.76
C ARG A 359 13.66 24.96 26.56
N MET A 360 14.93 24.58 26.75
CA MET A 360 15.72 23.97 25.67
C MET A 360 15.11 22.65 25.17
N LEU A 361 14.53 21.83 26.06
CA LEU A 361 13.80 20.62 25.66
C LEU A 361 12.58 20.96 24.80
N ARG A 362 11.79 21.97 25.21
CA ARG A 362 10.63 22.45 24.45
C ARG A 362 11.00 23.03 23.08
N ASP A 363 12.20 23.60 22.95
CA ASP A 363 12.70 24.13 21.67
C ASP A 363 13.06 23.04 20.65
N ARG A 364 13.14 21.76 21.05
CA ARG A 364 13.60 20.68 20.16
C ARG A 364 12.74 19.43 20.13
N LEU A 365 12.16 19.03 21.25
CA LEU A 365 11.31 17.85 21.30
C LEU A 365 9.92 18.16 20.75
N GLY A 366 9.29 17.16 20.14
CA GLY A 366 7.96 17.33 19.53
C GLY A 366 6.88 17.73 20.55
N HIS A 367 6.98 17.22 21.78
CA HIS A 367 6.16 17.63 22.92
C HIS A 367 6.90 17.39 24.25
N VAL A 368 6.73 18.31 25.21
CA VAL A 368 7.28 18.20 26.57
C VAL A 368 6.26 18.70 27.61
N GLY A 369 5.73 17.75 28.39
CA GLY A 369 4.84 18.02 29.52
C GLY A 369 5.54 18.72 30.69
N ASP A 370 4.75 19.36 31.54
CA ASP A 370 5.21 20.23 32.63
C ASP A 370 5.98 19.44 33.70
N GLY A 371 7.02 20.08 34.26
CA GLY A 371 7.84 19.49 35.32
C GLY A 371 8.76 18.35 34.84
N SER A 372 8.98 18.23 33.54
CA SER A 372 9.88 17.22 32.97
C SER A 372 11.34 17.65 33.00
N PHE A 373 12.24 16.71 33.28
CA PHE A 373 13.67 16.97 33.40
C PHE A 373 14.51 15.80 32.88
N ILE A 374 15.58 16.11 32.15
CA ILE A 374 16.52 15.13 31.61
C ILE A 374 17.95 15.55 32.01
N GLU A 375 18.65 14.64 32.66
CA GLU A 375 20.06 14.83 33.01
C GLU A 375 20.96 14.68 31.78
N PRO A 376 21.89 15.62 31.52
CA PRO A 376 22.86 15.47 30.44
C PRO A 376 23.95 14.43 30.79
N PRO A 377 24.49 13.68 29.83
CA PRO A 377 24.28 13.86 28.40
C PRO A 377 22.99 13.19 27.91
N PHE A 378 22.28 13.87 27.02
CA PHE A 378 21.14 13.36 26.28
C PHE A 378 21.51 13.23 24.79
N ARG A 379 21.16 12.09 24.18
CA ARG A 379 21.42 11.79 22.76
C ARG A 379 20.15 11.47 21.99
N ILE A 380 19.98 12.11 20.84
CA ILE A 380 18.83 11.99 19.93
C ILE A 380 19.28 11.97 18.48
N ASP A 381 18.46 11.39 17.59
CA ASP A 381 18.64 11.54 16.14
C ASP A 381 18.07 12.86 15.66
N TYR A 382 16.81 13.13 15.97
CA TYR A 382 16.07 14.29 15.49
C TYR A 382 15.50 15.12 16.64
N GLY A 383 14.85 14.51 17.62
CA GLY A 383 14.17 15.14 18.75
C GLY A 383 12.68 15.42 18.51
N PHE A 384 12.31 15.88 17.31
CA PHE A 384 10.92 16.28 17.02
C PHE A 384 9.93 15.09 17.00
N ASN A 385 10.40 13.84 16.93
CA ASN A 385 9.52 12.67 16.99
C ASN A 385 9.32 12.17 18.43
N ILE A 386 9.90 12.84 19.43
CA ILE A 386 9.80 12.48 20.84
C ILE A 386 8.70 13.31 21.50
N SER A 387 7.75 12.61 22.13
CA SER A 387 6.71 13.21 22.95
C SER A 387 6.81 12.67 24.37
N VAL A 388 7.09 13.55 25.33
CA VAL A 388 7.11 13.21 26.76
C VAL A 388 5.98 13.89 27.51
N GLY A 389 5.29 13.15 28.39
CA GLY A 389 4.22 13.64 29.25
C GLY A 389 4.71 14.47 30.43
N ASP A 390 3.82 14.76 31.37
CA ASP A 390 4.12 15.58 32.55
C ASP A 390 5.01 14.82 33.54
N LYS A 391 5.90 15.55 34.23
CA LYS A 391 6.76 15.03 35.30
C LYS A 391 7.62 13.84 34.85
N PHE A 392 8.06 13.84 33.60
CA PHE A 392 9.01 12.86 33.09
C PHE A 392 10.41 13.14 33.66
N TYR A 393 11.06 12.12 34.20
CA TYR A 393 12.45 12.23 34.66
C TYR A 393 13.32 11.18 33.98
N ALA A 394 14.45 11.62 33.42
CA ALA A 394 15.50 10.72 32.97
C ALA A 394 16.85 11.07 33.60
N ASN A 395 17.48 10.05 34.16
CA ASN A 395 18.83 10.15 34.70
C ASN A 395 19.88 10.18 33.55
N TYR A 396 21.16 10.24 33.91
CA TYR A 396 22.26 10.49 32.99
C TYR A 396 22.29 9.54 31.80
N ASN A 397 22.73 10.06 30.65
CA ASN A 397 23.10 9.25 29.47
C ASN A 397 21.91 8.58 28.76
N LEU A 398 20.74 9.23 28.74
CA LEU A 398 19.60 8.80 27.93
C LEU A 398 19.93 8.89 26.43
N THR A 399 19.61 7.85 25.68
CA THR A 399 19.72 7.81 24.21
C THR A 399 18.39 7.43 23.58
N ILE A 400 17.86 8.24 22.67
CA ILE A 400 16.62 7.96 21.92
C ILE A 400 16.88 8.13 20.42
N LEU A 401 16.87 7.04 19.67
CA LEU A 401 16.94 7.08 18.21
C LEU A 401 15.51 7.19 17.65
N ASP A 402 15.04 8.43 17.47
CA ASP A 402 13.64 8.77 17.18
C ASP A 402 13.32 8.82 15.68
N CYS A 403 13.72 7.79 14.92
CA CYS A 403 13.33 7.64 13.50
C CYS A 403 11.84 7.27 13.31
N ALA A 404 11.10 6.98 14.38
CA ALA A 404 9.64 6.97 14.39
C ALA A 404 9.17 7.62 15.69
N ILE A 405 7.85 7.79 15.85
CA ILE A 405 7.28 8.46 17.02
C ILE A 405 7.61 7.66 18.28
N VAL A 406 8.24 8.32 19.25
CA VAL A 406 8.51 7.79 20.59
C VAL A 406 7.62 8.54 21.58
N THR A 407 6.64 7.83 22.15
CA THR A 407 5.70 8.39 23.12
C THR A 407 6.02 7.89 24.52
N ILE A 408 6.24 8.81 25.46
CA ILE A 408 6.47 8.52 26.87
C ILE A 408 5.40 9.24 27.68
N GLY A 409 4.62 8.50 28.45
CA GLY A 409 3.53 9.04 29.27
C GLY A 409 4.01 9.84 30.49
N ASP A 410 3.05 10.24 31.31
CA ASP A 410 3.30 11.06 32.50
C ASP A 410 3.95 10.26 33.63
N ARG A 411 4.71 10.96 34.48
CA ARG A 411 5.32 10.42 35.69
C ARG A 411 6.20 9.19 35.44
N VAL A 412 6.74 9.08 34.23
CA VAL A 412 7.72 8.06 33.89
C VAL A 412 9.08 8.49 34.43
N MET A 413 9.75 7.56 35.08
CA MET A 413 11.11 7.75 35.59
C MET A 413 12.06 6.75 34.92
N MET A 414 13.24 7.22 34.54
CA MET A 414 14.27 6.40 33.90
C MET A 414 15.60 6.51 34.66
N GLY A 415 16.20 5.36 34.94
CA GLY A 415 17.57 5.25 35.43
C GLY A 415 18.60 5.62 34.37
N PRO A 416 19.90 5.61 34.71
CA PRO A 416 20.95 6.04 33.80
C PRO A 416 21.18 5.05 32.66
N ASN A 417 21.72 5.52 31.53
CA ASN A 417 22.07 4.72 30.36
C ASN A 417 20.89 3.98 29.70
N VAL A 418 19.66 4.48 29.82
CA VAL A 418 18.52 3.92 29.09
C VAL A 418 18.66 4.27 27.61
N SER A 419 18.40 3.28 26.75
CA SER A 419 18.45 3.43 25.29
C SER A 419 17.13 2.99 24.66
N ILE A 420 16.52 3.88 23.88
CA ILE A 420 15.26 3.65 23.18
C ILE A 420 15.52 3.73 21.69
N PHE A 421 15.21 2.66 20.97
CA PHE A 421 15.46 2.58 19.53
C PHE A 421 14.15 2.48 18.78
N ALA A 422 13.84 3.45 17.93
CA ALA A 422 12.76 3.36 16.95
C ALA A 422 13.29 2.93 15.57
N ALA A 423 14.57 3.21 15.27
CA ALA A 423 15.22 2.85 14.01
C ALA A 423 15.61 1.37 13.93
N THR A 424 15.51 0.78 12.73
CA THR A 424 16.05 -0.55 12.42
C THR A 424 16.36 -0.70 10.93
N HIS A 425 16.92 -1.84 10.53
CA HIS A 425 17.25 -2.13 9.15
C HIS A 425 16.70 -3.48 8.73
N GLU A 426 16.50 -3.65 7.44
CA GLU A 426 16.37 -4.99 6.87
C GLU A 426 17.62 -5.81 7.18
N VAL A 427 17.44 -7.12 7.30
CA VAL A 427 18.54 -8.05 7.59
C VAL A 427 19.48 -8.14 6.39
N GLU A 428 18.94 -7.97 5.18
CA GLU A 428 19.70 -8.03 3.92
C GLU A 428 20.70 -6.88 3.75
N VAL A 429 21.81 -7.17 3.07
CA VAL A 429 22.94 -6.22 2.91
C VAL A 429 22.60 -5.09 1.93
N GLU A 430 21.75 -5.36 0.94
CA GLU A 430 21.47 -4.44 -0.16
C GLU A 430 20.80 -3.15 0.33
N SER A 431 19.78 -3.26 1.20
CA SER A 431 19.13 -2.09 1.82
C SER A 431 20.15 -1.21 2.55
N ARG A 432 21.08 -1.81 3.30
CA ARG A 432 22.14 -1.05 3.99
C ARG A 432 23.07 -0.34 3.02
N ARG A 433 23.42 -0.94 1.88
CA ARG A 433 24.24 -0.30 0.83
C ARG A 433 23.52 0.84 0.12
N ALA A 434 22.19 0.72 0.00
CA ALA A 434 21.35 1.76 -0.57
C ALA A 434 21.02 2.90 0.41
N ASN A 435 21.51 2.81 1.66
CA ASN A 435 21.16 3.70 2.77
C ASN A 435 19.66 3.74 3.10
N ILE A 436 18.99 2.61 2.88
CA ILE A 436 17.58 2.42 3.16
C ILE A 436 17.43 1.78 4.53
N GLU A 437 16.52 2.33 5.33
CA GLU A 437 16.15 1.83 6.64
C GLU A 437 14.64 1.99 6.87
N PHE A 438 14.15 1.45 7.98
CA PHE A 438 12.76 1.65 8.41
C PHE A 438 12.70 1.81 9.92
N ALA A 439 11.60 2.35 10.42
CA ALA A 439 11.44 2.60 11.85
C ALA A 439 10.10 2.06 12.35
N LYS A 440 10.03 1.79 13.66
CA LYS A 440 8.78 1.40 14.33
C LYS A 440 8.59 2.24 15.59
N PRO A 441 7.38 2.73 15.85
CA PRO A 441 7.12 3.59 17.00
C PRO A 441 7.36 2.83 18.30
N VAL A 442 7.70 3.56 19.37
CA VAL A 442 7.83 3.03 20.73
C VAL A 442 6.86 3.77 21.64
N HIS A 443 6.15 3.03 22.48
CA HIS A 443 5.21 3.59 23.43
C HIS A 443 5.54 3.15 24.86
N ILE A 444 5.60 4.10 25.78
CA ILE A 444 5.75 3.87 27.22
C ILE A 444 4.59 4.58 27.91
N GLY A 445 3.73 3.82 28.58
CA GLY A 445 2.59 4.36 29.31
C GLY A 445 2.99 5.13 30.57
N HIS A 446 2.01 5.74 31.21
CA HIS A 446 2.18 6.54 32.43
C HIS A 446 2.75 5.71 33.59
N ASP A 447 3.33 6.38 34.58
CA ASP A 447 3.74 5.79 35.87
C ASP A 447 4.73 4.62 35.76
N CYS A 448 5.54 4.59 34.70
CA CYS A 448 6.53 3.53 34.50
C CYS A 448 7.87 3.87 35.19
N TRP A 449 8.52 2.83 35.74
CA TRP A 449 9.92 2.89 36.18
C TRP A 449 10.79 2.06 35.25
N ILE A 450 11.73 2.69 34.56
CA ILE A 450 12.68 2.03 33.67
C ILE A 450 14.06 2.03 34.35
N GLY A 451 14.52 0.85 34.76
CA GLY A 451 15.82 0.71 35.41
C GLY A 451 17.00 1.10 34.52
N GLY A 452 18.15 1.37 35.13
CA GLY A 452 19.36 1.77 34.39
C GLY A 452 19.88 0.68 33.46
N ASN A 453 20.56 1.09 32.38
CA ASN A 453 21.08 0.22 31.32
C ASN A 453 20.01 -0.64 30.63
N VAL A 454 18.76 -0.18 30.57
CA VAL A 454 17.70 -0.85 29.81
C VAL A 454 17.76 -0.44 28.34
N VAL A 455 17.57 -1.41 27.46
CA VAL A 455 17.42 -1.21 26.01
C VAL A 455 15.98 -1.54 25.61
N ILE A 456 15.30 -0.62 24.91
CA ILE A 456 13.95 -0.82 24.37
C ILE A 456 14.04 -0.86 22.85
N LEU A 457 13.60 -1.96 22.24
CA LEU A 457 13.68 -2.20 20.80
C LEU A 457 12.51 -1.58 20.00
N PRO A 458 12.66 -1.43 18.67
CA PRO A 458 11.64 -0.83 17.82
C PRO A 458 10.31 -1.57 17.86
N GLY A 459 9.20 -0.80 17.91
CA GLY A 459 7.84 -1.36 17.85
C GLY A 459 7.28 -1.81 19.20
N VAL A 460 8.00 -1.63 20.30
CA VAL A 460 7.59 -2.08 21.63
C VAL A 460 6.62 -1.08 22.28
N ALA A 461 5.54 -1.61 22.86
CA ALA A 461 4.65 -0.92 23.78
C ALA A 461 4.82 -1.44 25.22
N ILE A 462 5.22 -0.56 26.14
CA ILE A 462 5.24 -0.80 27.59
C ILE A 462 3.98 -0.16 28.17
N GLY A 463 3.07 -0.97 28.69
CA GLY A 463 1.84 -0.47 29.30
C GLY A 463 2.11 0.34 30.58
N GLN A 464 1.12 1.13 30.99
CA GLN A 464 1.22 1.97 32.18
C GLN A 464 1.56 1.18 33.46
N GLY A 465 2.20 1.85 34.42
CA GLY A 465 2.51 1.29 35.74
C GLY A 465 3.52 0.15 35.72
N CYS A 466 4.31 0.02 34.64
CA CYS A 466 5.29 -1.05 34.51
C CYS A 466 6.61 -0.72 35.19
N THR A 467 7.27 -1.74 35.72
CA THR A 467 8.67 -1.67 36.14
C THR A 467 9.54 -2.55 35.26
N ILE A 468 10.53 -1.96 34.61
CA ILE A 468 11.54 -2.70 33.85
C ILE A 468 12.83 -2.75 34.68
N ALA A 469 13.29 -3.93 35.04
CA ALA A 469 14.50 -4.08 35.85
C ALA A 469 15.74 -3.61 35.07
N ALA A 470 16.73 -3.09 35.81
CA ALA A 470 17.99 -2.64 35.24
C ALA A 470 18.69 -3.75 34.42
N GLY A 471 19.38 -3.35 33.35
CA GLY A 471 20.10 -4.26 32.45
C GLY A 471 19.23 -5.11 31.52
N SER A 472 17.92 -4.82 31.42
CA SER A 472 17.00 -5.60 30.58
C SER A 472 17.01 -5.15 29.11
N ILE A 473 16.77 -6.10 28.19
CA ILE A 473 16.53 -5.80 26.77
C ILE A 473 15.06 -6.12 26.46
N VAL A 474 14.25 -5.07 26.30
CA VAL A 474 12.83 -5.19 26.02
C VAL A 474 12.63 -5.37 24.52
N THR A 475 12.32 -6.61 24.13
CA THR A 475 12.15 -7.00 22.72
C THR A 475 10.70 -7.20 22.30
N LYS A 476 9.76 -7.11 23.25
CA LYS A 476 8.33 -7.38 23.07
C LYS A 476 7.52 -6.49 24.02
N ASP A 477 6.25 -6.29 23.69
CA ASP A 477 5.32 -5.53 24.52
C ASP A 477 5.25 -6.05 25.95
N VAL A 478 5.14 -5.11 26.89
CA VAL A 478 5.00 -5.40 28.31
C VAL A 478 3.59 -4.97 28.72
N PRO A 479 2.71 -5.91 29.11
CA PRO A 479 1.35 -5.56 29.53
C PRO A 479 1.37 -4.62 30.72
N ALA A 480 0.39 -3.71 30.81
CA ALA A 480 0.27 -2.77 31.93
C ALA A 480 0.36 -3.45 33.31
N TRP A 481 0.87 -2.69 34.29
CA TRP A 481 1.03 -3.09 35.68
C TRP A 481 1.87 -4.35 35.85
N SER A 482 2.98 -4.45 35.11
CA SER A 482 3.87 -5.61 35.14
C SER A 482 5.28 -5.22 35.59
N VAL A 483 5.96 -6.18 36.21
CA VAL A 483 7.41 -6.14 36.37
C VAL A 483 8.02 -7.06 35.34
N ALA A 484 8.92 -6.53 34.51
CA ALA A 484 9.66 -7.31 33.52
C ALA A 484 11.17 -7.19 33.73
N MET A 485 11.89 -8.29 33.49
CA MET A 485 13.35 -8.32 33.62
C MET A 485 14.02 -9.31 32.66
N GLY A 486 15.29 -9.08 32.37
CA GLY A 486 16.16 -10.00 31.62
C GLY A 486 16.47 -9.55 30.20
N SER A 487 17.29 -10.34 29.50
CA SER A 487 17.64 -10.16 28.10
C SER A 487 17.42 -11.48 27.35
N PRO A 488 16.31 -11.63 26.61
CA PRO A 488 15.21 -10.66 26.45
C PRO A 488 14.31 -10.55 27.70
N ALA A 489 13.71 -9.39 27.92
CA ALA A 489 12.87 -9.11 29.08
C ALA A 489 11.60 -9.98 29.09
N ARG A 490 11.24 -10.49 30.27
CA ARG A 490 10.04 -11.29 30.50
C ARG A 490 9.30 -10.79 31.73
N VAL A 491 7.96 -10.83 31.69
CA VAL A 491 7.12 -10.52 32.85
C VAL A 491 7.37 -11.56 33.93
N VAL A 492 7.74 -11.11 35.12
CA VAL A 492 8.01 -11.97 36.28
C VAL A 492 6.96 -11.83 37.37
N LYS A 493 6.25 -10.70 37.44
CA LYS A 493 5.10 -10.52 38.32
C LYS A 493 4.23 -9.35 37.86
N LYS A 494 3.05 -9.22 38.47
CA LYS A 494 2.18 -8.04 38.36
C LYS A 494 2.44 -7.08 39.51
N VAL A 495 2.24 -5.79 39.25
CA VAL A 495 2.21 -4.71 40.23
C VAL A 495 0.76 -4.54 40.67
N THR A 496 0.55 -4.23 41.95
CA THR A 496 -0.80 -3.88 42.44
C THR A 496 -1.22 -2.58 41.78
N ARG A 497 -2.44 -2.53 41.24
CA ARG A 497 -2.98 -1.31 40.65
C ARG A 497 -3.23 -0.31 41.76
N LEU A 498 -2.90 0.95 41.52
CA LEU A 498 -3.42 2.03 42.34
C LEU A 498 -4.87 2.25 41.92
N ASP A 499 -5.77 2.38 42.91
CA ASP A 499 -7.19 2.63 42.70
C ASP A 499 -7.46 3.98 42.03
#